data_AF-A0A9P4UW20-F1
#
_entry.id   AF-A0A9P4UW20-F1
#
_cell.length_a   1.000
_cell.length_b   1.000
_cell.length_c   1.000
_cell.angle_alpha   90.00
_cell.angle_beta   90.00
_cell.angle_gamma   90.00
#
_symmetry.space_group_name_H-M   'P 1'
#
loop_
_entity.id
_entity.type
_entity.pdbx_description
1 polymer ?
#
loop_
_entity_poly.entity_id
_entity_poly.type
_entity_poly.pdbx_seq_one_letter_code
_entity_poly.pdbx_strand_id
1 'polypeptide(L)'
;MSTNYSQISNDALALGLTALLTAYIGAELAPTSLIERMLWPQRFSTGIDNGSIKNALFLSSGGPLHKVVIKAIETFYNHGLHKGSGRGHLLGTAFFPDTGIPYTVHSNNGKPAEDELVRNGLVVRILKCMSDTSALTKLSESNSRMRQQITVSHLQLFNFDNVPPQKPIALDAAEIDSQTILALLVSELPTFVLAGIVGYLWSMVGGALYLAPAALKIIAACTAMQREDLVIPADEEKQTWQTSTEISKFEIHIPGEGFQVISGPADLILPFFRHYGHPTRCRWRELTQMAIVAATGFIYPITLVLTMIFMPVNIQALWVGYQVYLLFAMVLARFGGGELWGSTEERVARALLETEKRRENKVVVLKNWTGEMMGAKLTRTLHGSYSDGKAQVARLVNQ
;
A
#
# COMPACT_ATOMS: atom_id res chain seq x y z
N MET A 1 41.68 29.93 -20.29
CA MET A 1 41.55 29.30 -18.95
C MET A 1 40.43 29.93 -18.13
N SER A 2 40.35 31.26 -17.98
CA SER A 2 39.28 31.93 -17.20
C SER A 2 37.85 31.61 -17.66
N THR A 3 37.61 31.52 -18.97
CA THR A 3 36.29 31.20 -19.55
C THR A 3 35.80 29.79 -19.21
N ASN A 4 36.70 28.81 -19.16
CA ASN A 4 36.34 27.43 -18.80
C ASN A 4 36.02 27.32 -17.29
N TYR A 5 36.75 28.04 -16.44
CA TYR A 5 36.46 28.08 -15.00
C TYR A 5 35.11 28.75 -14.70
N SER A 6 34.77 29.85 -15.37
CA SER A 6 33.46 30.49 -15.21
C SER A 6 32.33 29.59 -15.68
N GLN A 7 32.53 28.83 -16.76
CA GLN A 7 31.51 27.92 -17.28
C GLN A 7 31.28 26.74 -16.32
N ILE A 8 32.34 26.08 -15.87
CA ILE A 8 32.26 24.99 -14.87
C ILE A 8 31.59 25.46 -13.58
N SER A 9 31.88 26.68 -13.12
CA SER A 9 31.25 27.27 -11.94
C SER A 9 29.75 27.52 -12.14
N ASN A 10 29.36 28.00 -13.33
CA ASN A 10 27.95 28.24 -13.64
C ASN A 10 27.17 26.93 -13.76
N ASP A 11 27.78 25.90 -14.36
CA ASP A 11 27.17 24.58 -14.50
C ASP A 11 26.95 23.92 -13.14
N ALA A 12 27.96 23.94 -12.26
CA ALA A 12 27.83 23.42 -10.89
C ALA A 12 26.74 24.16 -10.08
N LEU A 13 26.64 25.49 -10.23
CA LEU A 13 25.61 26.28 -9.58
C LEU A 13 24.21 25.94 -10.10
N ALA A 14 24.05 25.80 -11.41
CA ALA A 14 22.78 25.43 -12.03
C ALA A 14 22.32 24.03 -11.57
N LEU A 15 23.26 23.07 -11.50
CA LEU A 15 22.99 21.72 -10.99
C LEU A 15 22.58 21.75 -9.51
N GLY A 16 23.30 22.51 -8.67
CA GLY A 16 22.97 22.67 -7.26
C GLY A 16 21.59 23.28 -7.03
N LEU A 17 21.23 24.34 -7.78
CA LEU A 17 19.90 24.94 -7.72
C LEU A 17 18.81 23.97 -8.17
N THR A 18 19.05 23.24 -9.26
CA THR A 18 18.09 22.24 -9.76
C THR A 18 17.89 21.14 -8.71
N ALA A 19 18.95 20.67 -8.09
CA ALA A 19 18.87 19.69 -7.01
C ALA A 19 18.03 20.20 -5.84
N LEU A 20 18.27 21.42 -5.36
CA LEU A 20 17.49 22.03 -4.29
C LEU A 20 16.01 22.19 -4.64
N LEU A 21 15.69 22.58 -5.88
CA LEU A 21 14.32 22.66 -6.36
C LEU A 21 13.65 21.27 -6.38
N THR A 22 14.36 20.25 -6.89
CA THR A 22 13.85 18.87 -6.85
C THR A 22 13.64 18.38 -5.42
N ALA A 23 14.51 18.77 -4.48
CA ALA A 23 14.38 18.43 -3.07
C ALA A 23 13.07 18.97 -2.49
N TYR A 24 12.82 20.27 -2.70
CA TYR A 24 11.66 20.97 -2.15
C TYR A 24 10.36 20.44 -2.75
N ILE A 25 10.27 20.40 -4.09
CA ILE A 25 9.05 19.96 -4.78
C ILE A 25 8.83 18.46 -4.58
N GLY A 26 9.90 17.66 -4.65
CA GLY A 26 9.82 16.21 -4.49
C GLY A 26 9.36 15.80 -3.10
N ALA A 27 9.78 16.52 -2.06
CA ALA A 27 9.31 16.24 -0.69
C ALA A 27 7.82 16.52 -0.47
N GLU A 28 7.24 17.48 -1.20
CA GLU A 28 5.79 17.72 -1.20
C GLU A 28 5.03 16.60 -1.92
N LEU A 29 5.62 16.07 -3.00
CA LEU A 29 5.00 15.08 -3.87
C LEU A 29 5.18 13.65 -3.38
N ALA A 30 6.21 13.37 -2.58
CA ALA A 30 6.53 12.05 -2.05
C ALA A 30 5.28 11.33 -1.50
N PRO A 31 4.93 10.14 -2.03
CA PRO A 31 3.81 9.37 -1.53
C PRO A 31 4.01 8.93 -0.08
N THR A 32 3.00 9.11 0.78
CA THR A 32 3.04 8.67 2.18
C THR A 32 3.13 7.16 2.33
N SER A 33 2.64 6.42 1.33
CA SER A 33 2.69 4.96 1.26
C SER A 33 4.10 4.38 1.17
N LEU A 34 5.12 5.17 0.79
CA LEU A 34 6.51 4.69 0.71
C LEU A 34 7.05 4.24 2.07
N ILE A 35 6.68 4.93 3.15
CA ILE A 35 7.09 4.54 4.51
C ILE A 35 6.35 3.27 4.93
N GLU A 36 5.04 3.19 4.69
CA GLU A 36 4.26 1.98 4.99
C GLU A 36 4.85 0.76 4.26
N ARG A 37 5.19 0.91 2.98
CA ARG A 37 5.82 -0.13 2.13
C ARG A 37 7.16 -0.59 2.68
N MET A 38 7.97 0.33 3.18
CA MET A 38 9.26 0.01 3.79
C MET A 38 9.09 -0.73 5.12
N LEU A 39 8.09 -0.35 5.92
CA LEU A 39 7.80 -0.93 7.24
C LEU A 39 7.04 -2.26 7.16
N TRP A 40 6.36 -2.54 6.05
CA TRP A 40 5.56 -3.75 5.84
C TRP A 40 5.75 -4.31 4.42
N PRO A 41 6.96 -4.80 4.08
CA PRO A 41 7.25 -5.27 2.73
C PRO A 41 6.43 -6.49 2.32
N GLN A 42 6.04 -7.37 3.26
CA GLN A 42 5.23 -8.56 2.98
C GLN A 42 3.91 -8.19 2.29
N ARG A 43 3.29 -7.07 2.65
CA ARG A 43 2.03 -6.60 2.04
C ARG A 43 2.19 -6.12 0.60
N PHE A 44 3.36 -5.58 0.23
CA PHE A 44 3.58 -4.89 -1.05
C PHE A 44 4.58 -5.57 -1.99
N SER A 45 5.23 -6.65 -1.55
CA SER A 45 6.33 -7.29 -2.26
C SER A 45 6.20 -8.81 -2.19
N THR A 46 5.00 -9.33 -2.39
CA THR A 46 4.75 -10.78 -2.49
C THR A 46 4.83 -11.24 -3.96
N GLY A 47 6.07 -11.34 -4.47
CA GLY A 47 6.38 -11.87 -5.79
C GLY A 47 6.68 -10.79 -6.84
N ILE A 48 6.92 -11.23 -8.09
CA ILE A 48 7.16 -10.36 -9.25
C ILE A 48 5.92 -10.37 -10.13
N ASP A 49 5.28 -9.22 -10.25
CA ASP A 49 4.12 -9.00 -11.11
C ASP A 49 4.19 -7.63 -11.82
N ASN A 50 3.17 -7.29 -12.62
CA ASN A 50 3.11 -5.98 -13.29
C ASN A 50 3.13 -4.81 -12.29
N GLY A 51 2.58 -5.00 -11.08
CA GLY A 51 2.67 -4.02 -10.00
C GLY A 51 4.11 -3.82 -9.52
N SER A 52 4.90 -4.89 -9.46
CA SER A 52 6.31 -4.88 -9.09
C SER A 52 7.17 -4.08 -10.08
N ILE A 53 6.87 -4.16 -11.37
CA ILE A 53 7.54 -3.34 -12.41
C ILE A 53 7.21 -1.85 -12.21
N LYS A 54 5.93 -1.52 -11.97
CA LYS A 54 5.54 -0.13 -11.67
C LYS A 54 6.23 0.36 -10.39
N ASN A 55 6.32 -0.48 -9.36
CA ASN A 55 7.02 -0.16 -8.12
C ASN A 55 8.51 0.15 -8.39
N ALA A 56 9.19 -0.67 -9.19
CA ALA A 56 10.59 -0.45 -9.57
C ALA A 56 10.83 0.86 -10.30
N LEU A 57 9.91 1.25 -11.19
CA LEU A 57 10.07 2.44 -12.03
C LEU A 57 9.62 3.73 -11.33
N PHE A 58 8.73 3.66 -10.35
CA PHE A 58 8.04 4.86 -9.86
C PHE A 58 8.14 5.08 -8.35
N LEU A 59 8.56 4.08 -7.57
CA LEU A 59 8.53 4.11 -6.10
C LEU A 59 9.88 3.71 -5.47
N SER A 60 10.97 4.13 -6.13
CA SER A 60 12.32 4.04 -5.54
C SER A 60 12.46 5.02 -4.36
N SER A 61 13.18 4.59 -3.33
CA SER A 61 13.38 5.33 -2.08
C SER A 61 14.58 6.26 -2.08
N GLY A 62 15.32 6.39 -3.19
CA GLY A 62 16.47 7.29 -3.32
C GLY A 62 16.12 8.78 -3.48
N GLY A 63 14.83 9.12 -3.49
CA GLY A 63 14.33 10.48 -3.72
C GLY A 63 14.23 11.33 -2.45
N PRO A 64 13.78 12.58 -2.57
CA PRO A 64 13.59 13.49 -1.45
C PRO A 64 12.35 13.08 -0.61
N LEU A 65 12.57 12.22 0.39
CA LEU A 65 11.50 11.72 1.28
C LEU A 65 11.42 12.43 2.65
N HIS A 66 12.27 13.43 2.88
CA HIS A 66 12.48 14.03 4.20
C HIS A 66 11.19 14.56 4.85
N LYS A 67 10.29 15.20 4.10
CA LYS A 67 9.01 15.70 4.64
C LYS A 67 8.09 14.58 5.14
N VAL A 68 7.94 13.51 4.36
CA VAL A 68 7.11 12.34 4.74
C VAL A 68 7.70 11.63 5.95
N VAL A 69 9.03 11.52 6.01
CA VAL A 69 9.75 10.95 7.14
C VAL A 69 9.57 11.76 8.41
N ILE A 70 9.73 13.09 8.35
CA ILE A 70 9.51 13.98 9.50
C ILE A 70 8.09 13.80 10.02
N LYS A 71 7.09 13.80 9.13
CA LYS A 71 5.70 13.56 9.51
C LYS A 71 5.50 12.19 10.19
N ALA A 72 6.15 11.13 9.68
CA ALA A 72 6.09 9.81 10.30
C ALA A 72 6.71 9.82 11.71
N ILE A 73 7.85 10.48 11.90
CA ILE A 73 8.52 10.63 13.19
C ILE A 73 7.66 11.43 14.17
N GLU A 74 7.13 12.58 13.75
CA GLU A 74 6.19 13.38 14.55
C GLU A 74 4.98 12.54 14.98
N THR A 75 4.45 11.72 14.07
CA THR A 75 3.36 10.81 14.38
C THR A 75 3.76 9.79 15.45
N PHE A 76 4.97 9.22 15.37
CA PHE A 76 5.49 8.32 16.42
C PHE A 76 5.63 9.03 17.78
N TYR A 77 6.05 10.30 17.78
CA TYR A 77 6.16 11.09 19.01
C TYR A 77 4.79 11.40 19.60
N ASN A 78 3.85 11.89 18.79
CA ASN A 78 2.49 12.25 19.21
C ASN A 78 1.73 11.05 19.77
N HIS A 79 1.97 9.86 19.21
CA HIS A 79 1.36 8.62 19.69
C HIS A 79 2.11 7.98 20.87
N GLY A 80 3.19 8.61 21.37
CA GLY A 80 3.89 8.19 22.58
C GLY A 80 4.79 6.96 22.42
N LEU A 81 5.16 6.55 21.19
CA LEU A 81 6.00 5.38 20.94
C LEU A 81 7.43 5.53 21.51
N HIS A 82 7.88 6.75 21.75
CA HIS A 82 9.17 7.04 22.37
C HIS A 82 9.19 6.77 23.88
N LYS A 83 8.02 6.67 24.55
CA LYS A 83 7.91 6.65 26.04
C LYS A 83 8.31 5.34 26.71
N GLY A 84 8.69 4.31 25.95
CA GLY A 84 9.18 3.03 26.46
C GLY A 84 8.45 1.82 25.88
N SER A 85 8.83 0.62 26.34
CA SER A 85 8.23 -0.63 25.90
C SER A 85 6.74 -0.70 26.23
N GLY A 86 5.91 -1.10 25.26
CA GLY A 86 4.47 -1.27 25.44
C GLY A 86 3.68 0.03 25.69
N ARG A 87 4.33 1.20 25.54
CA ARG A 87 3.69 2.52 25.72
C ARG A 87 3.38 3.16 24.37
N GLY A 88 2.33 3.98 24.36
CA GLY A 88 1.84 4.63 23.15
C GLY A 88 1.03 3.70 22.24
N HIS A 89 0.39 4.26 21.22
CA HIS A 89 -0.51 3.52 20.31
C HIS A 89 0.08 3.44 18.90
N LEU A 90 0.03 2.28 18.25
CA LEU A 90 0.53 2.11 16.87
C LEU A 90 -0.51 2.48 15.81
N LEU A 91 -1.80 2.43 16.15
CA LEU A 91 -2.88 2.87 15.29
C LEU A 91 -2.72 4.36 14.95
N GLY A 92 -2.91 4.71 13.69
CA GLY A 92 -2.72 6.08 13.19
C GLY A 92 -1.26 6.43 12.89
N THR A 93 -0.31 5.53 13.16
CA THR A 93 1.11 5.71 12.83
C THR A 93 1.49 5.01 11.52
N ALA A 94 2.71 5.25 11.02
CA ALA A 94 3.18 4.55 9.82
C ALA A 94 3.31 3.02 10.00
N PHE A 95 3.33 2.51 11.25
CA PHE A 95 3.28 1.08 11.52
C PHE A 95 1.89 0.49 11.31
N PHE A 96 0.83 1.26 11.57
CA PHE A 96 -0.55 0.79 11.41
C PHE A 96 -1.44 1.99 11.04
N PRO A 97 -1.46 2.37 9.75
CA PRO A 97 -2.18 3.56 9.32
C PRO A 97 -3.68 3.36 9.47
N ASP A 98 -4.34 4.36 10.05
CA ASP A 98 -5.79 4.41 10.15
C ASP A 98 -6.38 5.03 8.88
N THR A 99 -7.39 4.41 8.28
CA THR A 99 -8.05 4.96 7.10
C THR A 99 -9.06 6.05 7.46
N GLY A 100 -9.54 6.07 8.72
CA GLY A 100 -10.55 7.02 9.19
C GLY A 100 -11.90 6.89 8.49
N ILE A 101 -12.14 5.79 7.77
CA ILE A 101 -13.39 5.56 7.02
C ILE A 101 -14.40 4.91 7.97
N PRO A 102 -15.58 5.51 8.20
CA PRO A 102 -16.61 4.92 9.03
C PRO A 102 -17.30 3.77 8.29
N TYR A 103 -17.79 2.79 9.06
CA TYR A 103 -18.67 1.74 8.60
C TYR A 103 -19.89 1.64 9.52
N THR A 104 -21.04 1.33 8.92
CA THR A 104 -22.29 1.11 9.65
C THR A 104 -22.60 -0.38 9.65
N VAL A 105 -22.90 -0.94 10.82
CA VAL A 105 -23.29 -2.35 10.95
C VAL A 105 -24.80 -2.47 10.94
N HIS A 106 -25.29 -3.31 10.05
CA HIS A 106 -26.68 -3.70 9.97
C HIS A 106 -26.82 -5.15 10.45
N SER A 107 -27.26 -5.31 11.70
CA SER A 107 -27.69 -6.60 12.26
C SER A 107 -29.13 -6.89 11.79
N ASN A 108 -29.54 -8.16 11.74
CA ASN A 108 -30.88 -8.57 11.29
C ASN A 108 -32.06 -7.89 12.02
N ASN A 109 -31.83 -7.23 13.16
CA ASN A 109 -32.82 -6.45 13.90
C ASN A 109 -33.11 -5.05 13.33
N GLY A 110 -32.59 -4.69 12.14
CA GLY A 110 -33.02 -3.53 11.36
C GLY A 110 -32.68 -2.15 11.96
N LYS A 111 -31.99 -2.11 13.10
CA LYS A 111 -31.42 -0.87 13.64
C LYS A 111 -29.94 -0.81 13.27
N PRO A 112 -29.47 0.26 12.61
CA PRO A 112 -28.05 0.46 12.41
C PRO A 112 -27.39 0.55 13.80
N ALA A 113 -26.39 -0.29 14.04
CA ALA A 113 -25.52 -0.12 15.18
C ALA A 113 -24.54 1.04 14.91
N GLU A 114 -23.95 1.57 15.99
CA GLU A 114 -23.08 2.76 15.99
C GLU A 114 -22.05 2.75 14.85
N ASP A 115 -21.78 3.94 14.30
CA ASP A 115 -20.73 4.13 13.31
C ASP A 115 -19.37 3.88 13.96
N GLU A 116 -18.66 2.86 13.49
CA GLU A 116 -17.30 2.56 13.90
C GLU A 116 -16.30 2.85 12.78
N LEU A 117 -15.03 3.05 13.13
CA LEU A 117 -13.97 3.34 12.16
C LEU A 117 -13.26 2.06 11.69
N VAL A 118 -13.03 1.97 10.37
CA VAL A 118 -12.19 0.94 9.77
C VAL A 118 -10.72 1.20 10.15
N ARG A 119 -10.11 0.28 10.89
CA ARG A 119 -8.74 0.45 11.41
C ARG A 119 -7.66 -0.08 10.47
N ASN A 120 -7.85 -1.30 9.94
CA ASN A 120 -6.84 -2.01 9.15
C ASN A 120 -6.94 -1.69 7.64
N GLY A 121 -8.15 -1.38 7.18
CA GLY A 121 -8.39 -0.92 5.82
C GLY A 121 -8.06 -1.92 4.72
N LEU A 122 -7.74 -3.20 5.00
CA LEU A 122 -7.41 -4.19 3.95
C LEU A 122 -8.56 -4.33 2.95
N VAL A 123 -9.76 -4.65 3.43
CA VAL A 123 -10.94 -4.82 2.57
C VAL A 123 -11.30 -3.52 1.86
N VAL A 124 -11.19 -2.39 2.56
CA VAL A 124 -11.39 -1.06 1.97
C VAL A 124 -10.40 -0.80 0.83
N ARG A 125 -9.12 -1.10 1.01
CA ARG A 125 -8.06 -0.95 -0.01
C ARG A 125 -8.26 -1.91 -1.18
N ILE A 126 -8.70 -3.14 -0.92
CA ILE A 126 -9.13 -4.09 -1.97
C ILE A 126 -10.23 -3.46 -2.81
N LEU A 127 -11.23 -2.86 -2.16
CA LEU A 127 -12.35 -2.25 -2.87
C LEU A 127 -11.96 -0.96 -3.60
N LYS A 128 -11.01 -0.17 -3.08
CA LYS A 128 -10.39 0.97 -3.79
C LYS A 128 -9.71 0.56 -5.10
N CYS A 129 -9.06 -0.61 -5.12
CA CYS A 129 -8.46 -1.19 -6.33
C CYS A 129 -9.51 -1.58 -7.39
N MET A 130 -10.81 -1.58 -7.07
CA MET A 130 -11.89 -2.02 -7.97
C MET A 130 -12.60 -0.86 -8.69
N SER A 131 -11.94 0.28 -8.85
CA SER A 131 -12.46 1.43 -9.58
C SER A 131 -12.65 1.21 -11.09
N ASP A 132 -12.12 0.11 -11.67
CA ASP A 132 -12.38 -0.26 -13.07
C ASP A 132 -13.85 -0.68 -13.27
N THR A 133 -14.63 0.23 -13.83
CA THR A 133 -16.03 0.01 -14.22
C THR A 133 -16.18 -0.35 -15.69
N SER A 134 -15.10 -0.47 -16.47
CA SER A 134 -15.17 -0.60 -17.94
C SER A 134 -16.01 -1.79 -18.42
N ALA A 135 -15.96 -2.91 -17.70
CA ALA A 135 -16.79 -4.09 -18.00
C ALA A 135 -18.28 -3.87 -17.67
N LEU A 136 -18.57 -3.13 -16.61
CA LEU A 136 -19.94 -2.78 -16.20
C LEU A 136 -20.53 -1.71 -17.13
N THR A 137 -19.72 -0.75 -17.58
CA THR A 137 -20.14 0.30 -18.52
C THR A 137 -20.52 -0.30 -19.87
N LYS A 138 -19.75 -1.25 -20.40
CA LYS A 138 -20.13 -2.00 -21.63
C LYS A 138 -21.46 -2.74 -21.50
N LEU A 139 -21.79 -3.22 -20.30
CA LEU A 139 -23.07 -3.87 -20.02
C LEU A 139 -24.21 -2.87 -19.84
N SER A 140 -23.92 -1.67 -19.34
CA SER A 140 -24.89 -0.62 -19.10
C SER A 140 -25.08 0.33 -20.28
N GLU A 141 -24.22 0.32 -21.29
CA GLU A 141 -24.33 1.13 -22.51
C GLU A 141 -25.58 0.81 -23.34
N SER A 142 -26.28 -0.30 -23.07
CA SER A 142 -27.63 -0.54 -23.60
C SER A 142 -28.70 0.36 -22.96
N ASN A 143 -28.39 1.01 -21.83
CA ASN A 143 -29.29 1.82 -21.02
C ASN A 143 -28.73 3.23 -20.76
N SER A 144 -28.96 4.15 -21.70
CA SER A 144 -28.93 5.61 -21.56
C SER A 144 -27.61 6.30 -21.13
N ARG A 145 -27.37 7.51 -21.65
CA ARG A 145 -26.30 8.40 -21.18
C ARG A 145 -26.55 8.81 -19.72
N MET A 146 -25.89 8.14 -18.78
CA MET A 146 -25.89 8.55 -17.37
C MET A 146 -24.95 9.74 -17.14
N ARG A 147 -25.44 10.79 -16.45
CA ARG A 147 -24.67 12.01 -16.11
C ARG A 147 -23.60 11.75 -15.04
N GLN A 148 -23.84 10.77 -14.18
CA GLN A 148 -22.93 10.32 -13.14
C GLN A 148 -23.08 8.80 -13.00
N GLN A 149 -21.98 8.11 -12.72
CA GLN A 149 -21.98 6.67 -12.46
C GLN A 149 -21.58 6.45 -11.01
N ILE A 150 -22.40 5.72 -10.27
CA ILE A 150 -22.12 5.33 -8.90
C ILE A 150 -22.09 3.81 -8.86
N THR A 151 -20.95 3.28 -8.41
CA THR A 151 -20.77 1.84 -8.24
C THR A 151 -21.27 1.43 -6.86
N VAL A 152 -22.08 0.38 -6.83
CA VAL A 152 -22.46 -0.33 -5.61
C VAL A 152 -21.82 -1.71 -5.67
N SER A 153 -20.85 -1.96 -4.80
CA SER A 153 -20.11 -3.21 -4.72
C SER A 153 -20.61 -4.03 -3.54
N HIS A 154 -20.99 -5.27 -3.79
CA HIS A 154 -21.35 -6.24 -2.76
C HIS A 154 -20.28 -7.33 -2.68
N LEU A 155 -19.55 -7.39 -1.57
CA LEU A 155 -18.54 -8.40 -1.30
C LEU A 155 -19.05 -9.38 -0.25
N GLN A 156 -19.24 -10.63 -0.64
CA GLN A 156 -19.66 -11.70 0.26
C GLN A 156 -18.45 -12.51 0.69
N LEU A 157 -18.23 -12.61 2.00
CA LEU A 157 -17.19 -13.42 2.63
C LEU A 157 -17.83 -14.63 3.31
N PHE A 158 -17.29 -15.82 3.07
CA PHE A 158 -17.82 -17.06 3.62
C PHE A 158 -16.73 -18.10 3.81
N ASN A 159 -16.98 -19.06 4.71
CA ASN A 159 -16.08 -20.20 4.91
C ASN A 159 -16.38 -21.31 3.90
N PHE A 160 -15.34 -22.06 3.52
CA PHE A 160 -15.51 -23.26 2.72
C PHE A 160 -15.69 -24.48 3.62
N ASP A 161 -16.63 -25.34 3.23
CA ASP A 161 -16.82 -26.68 3.79
C ASP A 161 -15.91 -27.74 3.12
N ASN A 162 -15.47 -27.49 1.88
CA ASN A 162 -14.59 -28.36 1.10
C ASN A 162 -13.51 -27.54 0.40
N VAL A 163 -12.29 -28.10 0.27
CA VAL A 163 -11.17 -27.44 -0.39
C VAL A 163 -11.52 -27.13 -1.85
N PRO A 164 -11.63 -25.84 -2.23
CA PRO A 164 -11.95 -25.47 -3.60
C PRO A 164 -10.79 -25.85 -4.55
N PRO A 165 -11.06 -26.23 -5.81
CA PRO A 165 -10.03 -26.60 -6.78
C PRO A 165 -9.19 -25.42 -7.28
N GLN A 166 -9.42 -24.20 -6.77
CA GLN A 166 -8.76 -22.99 -7.22
C GLN A 166 -7.51 -22.71 -6.37
N LYS A 167 -6.47 -22.17 -7.01
CA LYS A 167 -5.23 -21.80 -6.32
C LYS A 167 -5.52 -20.65 -5.34
N PRO A 168 -5.31 -20.83 -4.03
CA PRO A 168 -5.58 -19.78 -3.05
C PRO A 168 -4.58 -18.62 -3.18
N ILE A 169 -5.06 -17.41 -2.90
CA ILE A 169 -4.24 -16.21 -2.77
C ILE A 169 -3.85 -16.08 -1.29
N ALA A 170 -2.55 -16.13 -1.00
CA ALA A 170 -2.04 -15.84 0.34
C ALA A 170 -2.20 -14.34 0.66
N LEU A 171 -2.80 -14.03 1.81
CA LEU A 171 -3.04 -12.66 2.27
C LEU A 171 -1.76 -11.99 2.79
N ASP A 172 -0.98 -12.68 3.62
CA ASP A 172 0.39 -12.28 3.97
C ASP A 172 1.20 -13.49 4.44
N ALA A 173 2.53 -13.37 4.37
CA ALA A 173 3.44 -14.38 4.91
C ALA A 173 3.93 -13.96 6.32
N ALA A 174 4.04 -14.93 7.23
CA ALA A 174 4.57 -14.72 8.58
C ALA A 174 6.02 -14.20 8.58
N GLU A 175 6.77 -14.69 7.61
CA GLU A 175 8.18 -14.42 7.44
C GLU A 175 8.46 -13.88 6.05
N ILE A 176 9.65 -13.31 5.90
CA ILE A 176 10.09 -12.75 4.64
C ILE A 176 10.58 -13.88 3.76
N ASP A 177 9.85 -14.13 2.68
CA ASP A 177 10.27 -15.07 1.66
C ASP A 177 11.38 -14.46 0.78
N SER A 178 12.18 -15.32 0.18
CA SER A 178 13.13 -15.04 -0.89
C SER A 178 12.52 -14.19 -2.01
N GLN A 179 11.25 -14.42 -2.36
CA GLN A 179 10.52 -13.64 -3.35
C GLN A 179 10.33 -12.17 -2.91
N THR A 180 10.13 -11.93 -1.62
CA THR A 180 10.01 -10.58 -1.07
C THR A 180 11.33 -9.84 -1.11
N ILE A 181 12.44 -10.52 -0.80
CA ILE A 181 13.78 -9.93 -0.95
C ILE A 181 14.05 -9.57 -2.41
N LEU A 182 13.73 -10.48 -3.34
CA LEU A 182 13.91 -10.22 -4.77
C LEU A 182 13.06 -9.04 -5.25
N ALA A 183 11.79 -8.98 -4.86
CA ALA A 183 10.90 -7.87 -5.20
C ALA A 183 11.39 -6.53 -4.63
N LEU A 184 11.95 -6.52 -3.40
CA LEU A 184 12.57 -5.33 -2.82
C LEU A 184 13.79 -4.86 -3.62
N LEU A 185 14.65 -5.78 -4.06
CA LEU A 185 15.80 -5.46 -4.92
C LEU A 185 15.34 -4.89 -6.26
N VAL A 186 14.35 -5.51 -6.89
CA VAL A 186 13.74 -5.02 -8.13
C VAL A 186 13.16 -3.61 -7.93
N SER A 187 12.57 -3.32 -6.77
CA SER A 187 12.01 -2.00 -6.46
C SER A 187 13.05 -0.86 -6.45
N GLU A 188 14.34 -1.19 -6.38
CA GLU A 188 15.47 -0.24 -6.36
C GLU A 188 16.36 -0.35 -7.60
N LEU A 189 15.87 -0.96 -8.69
CA LEU A 189 16.62 -1.12 -9.93
C LEU A 189 17.20 0.20 -10.48
N PRO A 190 16.47 1.34 -10.50
CA PRO A 190 17.06 2.61 -10.94
C PRO A 190 18.28 3.04 -10.11
N THR A 191 18.24 2.76 -8.80
CA THR A 191 19.32 3.05 -7.86
C THR A 191 20.54 2.17 -8.10
N PHE A 192 20.34 0.87 -8.39
CA PHE A 192 21.43 -0.04 -8.77
C PHE A 192 22.11 0.38 -10.07
N VAL A 193 21.34 0.79 -11.07
CA VAL A 193 21.88 1.30 -12.35
C VAL A 193 22.73 2.54 -12.11
N LEU A 194 22.23 3.52 -11.34
CA LEU A 194 22.99 4.72 -11.00
C LEU A 194 24.28 4.38 -10.24
N ALA A 195 24.20 3.52 -9.23
CA ALA A 195 25.34 3.08 -8.43
C ALA A 195 26.41 2.40 -9.30
N GLY A 196 26.01 1.55 -10.25
CA GLY A 196 26.94 0.90 -11.18
C GLY A 196 27.64 1.89 -12.10
N ILE A 197 26.91 2.86 -12.67
CA ILE A 197 27.49 3.90 -13.53
C ILE A 197 28.48 4.77 -12.74
N VAL A 198 28.10 5.25 -11.55
CA VAL A 198 29.01 6.08 -10.73
C VAL A 198 30.20 5.27 -10.22
N GLY A 199 29.98 4.02 -9.85
CA GLY A 199 31.03 3.08 -9.45
C GLY A 199 32.09 2.88 -10.53
N TYR A 200 31.65 2.76 -11.78
CA TYR A 200 32.52 2.62 -12.95
C TYR A 200 33.22 3.92 -13.34
N LEU A 201 32.50 5.05 -13.35
CA LEU A 201 33.01 6.32 -13.86
C LEU A 201 33.87 7.12 -12.86
N TRP A 202 33.71 6.90 -11.55
CA TRP A 202 34.39 7.69 -10.53
C TRP A 202 35.07 6.85 -9.46
N SER A 203 34.30 6.15 -8.63
CA SER A 203 34.85 5.28 -7.58
C SER A 203 33.81 4.30 -7.03
N MET A 204 34.27 3.12 -6.63
CA MET A 204 33.43 2.10 -5.99
C MET A 204 32.77 2.61 -4.70
N VAL A 205 33.47 3.43 -3.91
CA VAL A 205 32.94 4.04 -2.68
C VAL A 205 31.81 5.03 -3.00
N GLY A 206 31.96 5.84 -4.04
CA GLY A 206 30.91 6.74 -4.52
C GLY A 206 29.67 5.99 -5.01
N GLY A 207 29.86 4.90 -5.74
CA GLY A 207 28.77 4.00 -6.14
C GLY A 207 28.03 3.39 -4.95
N ALA A 208 28.76 2.99 -3.91
CA ALA A 208 28.19 2.39 -2.70
C ALA A 208 27.25 3.35 -1.93
N LEU A 209 27.51 4.67 -1.96
CA LEU A 209 26.63 5.67 -1.34
C LEU A 209 25.20 5.58 -1.90
N TYR A 210 25.07 5.38 -3.21
CA TYR A 210 23.78 5.28 -3.87
C TYR A 210 23.01 4.02 -3.49
N LEU A 211 23.66 2.97 -3.00
CA LEU A 211 23.00 1.74 -2.57
C LEU A 211 22.35 1.85 -1.18
N ALA A 212 22.54 2.97 -0.47
CA ALA A 212 22.02 3.16 0.88
C ALA A 212 20.49 2.94 1.01
N PRO A 213 19.61 3.43 0.10
CA PRO A 213 18.17 3.18 0.19
C PRO A 213 17.83 1.69 0.06
N ALA A 214 18.49 0.97 -0.85
CA ALA A 214 18.29 -0.46 -1.03
C ALA A 214 18.75 -1.25 0.22
N ALA A 215 19.90 -0.89 0.78
CA ALA A 215 20.40 -1.48 2.02
C ALA A 215 19.42 -1.25 3.18
N LEU A 216 18.90 -0.02 3.35
CA LEU A 216 17.91 0.28 4.39
C LEU A 216 16.61 -0.51 4.18
N LYS A 217 16.12 -0.69 2.94
CA LYS A 217 14.94 -1.53 2.67
C LYS A 217 15.16 -2.99 3.07
N ILE A 218 16.34 -3.55 2.79
CA ILE A 218 16.67 -4.93 3.18
C ILE A 218 16.75 -5.05 4.70
N ILE A 219 17.42 -4.11 5.37
CA ILE A 219 17.51 -4.10 6.85
C ILE A 219 16.12 -3.90 7.46
N ALA A 220 15.28 -3.04 6.88
CA ALA A 220 13.89 -2.82 7.28
C ALA A 220 13.08 -4.11 7.13
N ALA A 221 13.26 -4.85 6.03
CA ALA A 221 12.64 -6.14 5.88
C ALA A 221 13.11 -7.09 6.99
N CYS A 222 14.41 -7.35 7.12
CA CYS A 222 14.93 -8.28 8.13
C CYS A 222 14.52 -7.94 9.58
N THR A 223 14.24 -6.66 9.86
CA THR A 223 13.81 -6.18 11.18
C THR A 223 12.33 -5.81 11.23
N ALA A 224 11.53 -6.19 10.23
CA ALA A 224 10.12 -5.86 10.13
C ALA A 224 9.35 -6.31 11.37
N MET A 225 8.38 -5.51 11.80
CA MET A 225 7.53 -5.90 12.91
C MET A 225 6.71 -7.14 12.50
N GLN A 226 6.64 -8.12 13.40
CA GLN A 226 5.67 -9.19 13.26
C GLN A 226 4.27 -8.59 13.36
N ARG A 227 3.33 -9.18 12.63
CA ARG A 227 1.94 -8.76 12.62
C ARG A 227 1.07 -9.95 12.89
N GLU A 228 -0.05 -9.69 13.55
CA GLU A 228 -1.10 -10.67 13.75
C GLU A 228 -1.69 -11.07 12.39
N ASP A 229 -1.93 -12.36 12.22
CA ASP A 229 -2.60 -12.87 11.04
C ASP A 229 -4.10 -12.75 11.17
N LEU A 230 -4.79 -12.92 10.05
CA LEU A 230 -6.22 -13.07 10.04
C LEU A 230 -6.64 -14.35 10.78
N VAL A 231 -7.44 -14.18 11.83
CA VAL A 231 -8.14 -15.27 12.49
C VAL A 231 -9.24 -15.77 11.54
N ILE A 232 -8.98 -16.89 10.88
CA ILE A 232 -10.01 -17.66 10.16
C ILE A 232 -10.33 -18.87 11.06
N PRO A 233 -11.58 -19.12 11.44
CA PRO A 233 -11.91 -20.27 12.28
C PRO A 233 -11.55 -21.60 11.59
N ALA A 234 -10.89 -22.48 12.33
CA ALA A 234 -10.53 -23.83 11.90
C ALA A 234 -11.78 -24.70 11.67
N ASP A 235 -11.64 -25.77 10.88
CA ASP A 235 -12.76 -26.65 10.47
C ASP A 235 -13.59 -27.19 11.66
N GLU A 236 -12.97 -27.42 12.82
CA GLU A 236 -13.65 -27.88 14.04
C GLU A 236 -14.51 -26.80 14.70
N GLU A 237 -14.13 -25.52 14.61
CA GLU A 237 -14.91 -24.38 15.11
C GLU A 237 -15.92 -23.87 14.08
N LYS A 238 -15.75 -24.19 12.78
CA LYS A 238 -16.67 -23.77 11.71
C LYS A 238 -18.11 -24.24 11.94
N GLN A 239 -18.33 -25.43 12.50
CA GLN A 239 -19.68 -25.93 12.80
C GLN A 239 -20.36 -25.11 13.90
N THR A 240 -19.60 -24.63 14.89
CA THR A 240 -20.12 -23.78 15.98
C THR A 240 -20.48 -22.38 15.46
N TRP A 241 -19.69 -21.85 14.51
CA TRP A 241 -19.92 -20.55 13.88
C TRP A 241 -21.09 -20.60 12.87
N GLN A 242 -21.19 -21.65 12.06
CA GLN A 242 -22.31 -21.84 11.11
C GLN A 242 -23.68 -21.97 11.80
N THR A 243 -23.71 -22.46 13.04
CA THR A 243 -24.96 -22.68 13.79
C THR A 243 -25.37 -21.49 14.66
N SER A 244 -24.48 -20.51 14.88
CA SER A 244 -24.72 -19.40 15.83
C SER A 244 -24.47 -17.98 15.31
N THR A 245 -23.74 -17.78 14.21
CA THR A 245 -23.38 -16.43 13.76
C THR A 245 -24.39 -15.90 12.74
N GLU A 246 -25.20 -14.90 13.14
CA GLU A 246 -26.03 -14.12 12.20
C GLU A 246 -25.15 -13.48 11.10
N ILE A 247 -25.60 -13.56 9.84
CA ILE A 247 -24.96 -12.86 8.73
C ILE A 247 -25.11 -11.36 8.95
N SER A 248 -24.01 -10.70 9.27
CA SER A 248 -23.98 -9.26 9.47
C SER A 248 -23.61 -8.56 8.16
N LYS A 249 -24.15 -7.36 7.96
CA LYS A 249 -23.85 -6.55 6.79
C LYS A 249 -23.21 -5.24 7.20
N PHE A 250 -22.11 -4.92 6.53
CA PHE A 250 -21.29 -3.76 6.81
C PHE A 250 -21.38 -2.82 5.61
N GLU A 251 -21.95 -1.64 5.83
CA GLU A 251 -22.03 -0.58 4.83
C GLU A 251 -20.83 0.36 4.98
N ILE A 252 -20.15 0.62 3.88
CA ILE A 252 -19.02 1.54 3.79
C ILE A 252 -19.27 2.48 2.63
N HIS A 253 -19.13 3.77 2.91
CA HIS A 253 -19.22 4.80 1.90
C HIS A 253 -17.83 5.42 1.68
N ILE A 254 -17.31 5.29 0.45
CA ILE A 254 -16.05 5.91 0.06
C ILE A 254 -16.36 7.07 -0.90
N PRO A 255 -16.08 8.32 -0.50
CA PRO A 255 -16.29 9.47 -1.38
C PRO A 255 -15.55 9.31 -2.71
N GLY A 256 -16.28 9.45 -3.82
CA GLY A 256 -15.73 9.35 -5.18
C GLY A 256 -15.68 7.93 -5.78
N GLU A 257 -15.75 6.88 -4.97
CA GLU A 257 -15.71 5.47 -5.44
C GLU A 257 -17.08 4.77 -5.37
N GLY A 258 -17.97 5.24 -4.50
CA GLY A 258 -19.34 4.74 -4.38
C GLY A 258 -19.62 4.02 -3.07
N PHE A 259 -20.59 3.11 -3.10
CA PHE A 259 -21.04 2.36 -1.93
C PHE A 259 -20.52 0.93 -1.93
N GLN A 260 -20.16 0.45 -0.76
CA GLN A 260 -19.62 -0.89 -0.57
C GLN A 260 -20.40 -1.57 0.54
N VAL A 261 -20.93 -2.75 0.26
CA VAL A 261 -21.63 -3.59 1.23
C VAL A 261 -20.85 -4.88 1.36
N ILE A 262 -20.49 -5.25 2.58
CA ILE A 262 -19.78 -6.49 2.87
C ILE A 262 -20.69 -7.37 3.72
N SER A 263 -20.89 -8.61 3.30
CA SER A 263 -21.78 -9.57 3.97
C SER A 263 -21.06 -10.85 4.34
N GLY A 264 -21.42 -11.42 5.50
CA GLY A 264 -20.82 -12.65 6.02
C GLY A 264 -20.91 -12.74 7.54
N PRO A 265 -20.32 -13.78 8.14
CA PRO A 265 -20.26 -13.91 9.59
C PRO A 265 -19.49 -12.75 10.22
N ALA A 266 -20.05 -12.11 11.25
CA ALA A 266 -19.42 -10.97 11.91
C ALA A 266 -18.00 -11.31 12.40
N ASP A 267 -17.84 -12.51 12.94
CA ASP A 267 -16.57 -13.00 13.47
C ASP A 267 -15.51 -13.23 12.37
N LEU A 268 -15.92 -13.42 11.11
CA LEU A 268 -15.00 -13.50 9.96
C LEU A 268 -14.65 -12.09 9.46
N ILE A 269 -15.62 -11.18 9.44
CA ILE A 269 -15.47 -9.85 8.83
C ILE A 269 -14.77 -8.85 9.76
N LEU A 270 -15.10 -8.83 11.05
CA LEU A 270 -14.55 -7.87 12.01
C LEU A 270 -13.02 -7.95 12.14
N PRO A 271 -12.39 -9.15 12.16
CA PRO A 271 -10.94 -9.25 12.13
C PRO A 271 -10.30 -8.55 10.93
N PHE A 272 -10.90 -8.62 9.73
CA PHE A 272 -10.40 -7.90 8.56
C PHE A 272 -10.40 -6.37 8.72
N PHE A 273 -11.39 -5.84 9.44
CA PHE A 273 -11.52 -4.39 9.64
C PHE A 273 -10.70 -3.86 10.79
N ARG A 274 -10.62 -4.61 11.89
CA ARG A 274 -10.10 -4.10 13.17
C ARG A 274 -8.71 -4.61 13.51
N HIS A 275 -8.46 -5.89 13.22
CA HIS A 275 -7.27 -6.57 13.68
C HIS A 275 -6.32 -6.74 12.50
N TYR A 276 -6.59 -7.61 11.53
CA TYR A 276 -5.69 -8.07 10.44
C TYR A 276 -4.21 -7.75 10.74
N GLY A 277 -3.33 -7.24 9.88
CA GLY A 277 -1.92 -6.96 10.25
C GLY A 277 -1.63 -5.96 11.40
N HIS A 278 -2.22 -6.09 12.58
CA HIS A 278 -1.91 -5.38 13.80
C HIS A 278 -0.49 -5.77 14.26
N PRO A 279 0.41 -4.79 14.46
CA PRO A 279 1.79 -5.06 14.79
C PRO A 279 1.96 -5.66 16.20
N THR A 280 2.60 -6.82 16.27
CA THR A 280 3.03 -7.44 17.52
C THR A 280 4.17 -6.63 18.12
N ARG A 281 3.99 -6.18 19.36
CA ARG A 281 4.91 -5.27 20.04
C ARG A 281 6.26 -5.93 20.32
N CYS A 282 7.31 -5.40 19.72
CA CYS A 282 8.69 -5.80 20.02
C CYS A 282 9.57 -4.55 20.04
N ARG A 283 10.04 -4.15 21.23
CA ARG A 283 10.69 -2.86 21.43
C ARG A 283 11.93 -2.65 20.56
N TRP A 284 12.75 -3.67 20.42
CA TRP A 284 13.95 -3.60 19.58
C TRP A 284 13.60 -3.37 18.11
N ARG A 285 12.60 -4.08 17.58
CA ARG A 285 12.14 -3.92 16.19
C ARG A 285 11.49 -2.56 15.98
N GLU A 286 10.63 -2.10 16.90
CA GLU A 286 10.04 -0.75 16.85
C GLU A 286 11.13 0.33 16.77
N LEU A 287 12.11 0.29 17.67
CA LEU A 287 13.18 1.29 17.71
C LEU A 287 14.04 1.24 16.44
N THR A 288 14.36 0.03 15.97
CA THR A 288 15.14 -0.16 14.74
C THR A 288 14.40 0.39 13.54
N GLN A 289 13.11 0.10 13.39
CA GLN A 289 12.28 0.62 12.31
C GLN A 289 12.13 2.14 12.37
N MET A 290 11.92 2.72 13.56
CA MET A 290 11.89 4.18 13.74
C MET A 290 13.23 4.82 13.33
N ALA A 291 14.35 4.19 13.67
CA ALA A 291 15.67 4.64 13.28
C ALA A 291 15.89 4.54 11.76
N ILE A 292 15.40 3.46 11.12
CA ILE A 292 15.45 3.31 9.65
C ILE A 292 14.62 4.39 8.97
N VAL A 293 13.40 4.66 9.46
CA VAL A 293 12.56 5.77 8.94
C VAL A 293 13.33 7.08 9.00
N ALA A 294 13.96 7.39 10.13
CA ALA A 294 14.80 8.58 10.26
C ALA A 294 15.98 8.57 9.28
N ALA A 295 16.73 7.47 9.19
CA ALA A 295 17.86 7.33 8.28
C ALA A 295 17.45 7.56 6.80
N THR A 296 16.31 7.00 6.38
CA THR A 296 15.76 7.20 5.02
C THR A 296 15.52 8.68 4.72
N GLY A 297 15.07 9.48 5.70
CA GLY A 297 14.89 10.92 5.52
C GLY A 297 16.19 11.69 5.36
N PHE A 298 17.28 11.20 5.97
CA PHE A 298 18.60 11.83 5.92
C PHE A 298 19.46 11.40 4.74
N ILE A 299 19.14 10.29 4.05
CA ILE A 299 19.91 9.84 2.88
C ILE A 299 19.98 10.93 1.81
N TYR A 300 18.83 11.53 1.47
CA TYR A 300 18.77 12.56 0.41
C TYR A 300 19.66 13.78 0.73
N PRO A 301 19.51 14.48 1.88
CA PRO A 301 20.33 15.66 2.17
C PRO A 301 21.82 15.31 2.31
N ILE A 302 22.17 14.15 2.89
CA ILE A 302 23.56 13.70 2.97
C ILE A 302 24.13 13.48 1.55
N THR A 303 23.38 12.79 0.69
CA THR A 303 23.80 12.52 -0.69
C THR A 303 23.91 13.82 -1.49
N LEU A 304 22.97 14.75 -1.33
CA LEU A 304 23.01 16.08 -1.94
C LEU A 304 24.31 16.81 -1.59
N VAL A 305 24.64 16.92 -0.31
CA VAL A 305 25.84 17.61 0.17
C VAL A 305 27.10 16.92 -0.34
N LEU A 306 27.17 15.59 -0.22
CA LEU A 306 28.33 14.83 -0.65
C LEU A 306 28.56 14.95 -2.17
N THR A 307 27.48 14.84 -2.96
CA THR A 307 27.56 14.92 -4.42
C THR A 307 27.91 16.34 -4.88
N MET A 308 27.27 17.38 -4.35
CA MET A 308 27.49 18.75 -4.81
C MET A 308 28.84 19.33 -4.38
N ILE A 309 29.39 18.92 -3.23
CA ILE A 309 30.65 19.46 -2.72
C ILE A 309 31.86 18.68 -3.25
N PHE A 310 31.79 17.34 -3.27
CA PHE A 310 32.97 16.50 -3.46
C PHE A 310 33.05 15.79 -4.81
N MET A 311 31.94 15.66 -5.54
CA MET A 311 31.93 14.90 -6.80
C MET A 311 32.16 15.82 -8.02
N PRO A 312 32.76 15.29 -9.10
CA PRO A 312 32.96 16.06 -10.33
C PRO A 312 31.62 16.36 -11.03
N VAL A 313 31.59 17.44 -11.82
CA VAL A 313 30.37 17.98 -12.46
C VAL A 313 29.61 16.93 -13.27
N ASN A 314 30.29 16.00 -13.95
CA ASN A 314 29.62 14.93 -14.71
C ASN A 314 28.78 14.01 -13.82
N ILE A 315 29.28 13.68 -12.62
CA ILE A 315 28.57 12.85 -11.65
C ILE A 315 27.45 13.65 -10.98
N GLN A 316 27.68 14.95 -10.72
CA GLN A 316 26.63 15.84 -10.25
C GLN A 316 25.47 15.91 -11.26
N ALA A 317 25.77 16.09 -12.54
CA ALA A 317 24.77 16.14 -13.61
C ALA A 317 23.98 14.83 -13.72
N LEU A 318 24.65 13.69 -13.65
CA LEU A 318 24.02 12.37 -13.65
C LEU A 318 23.07 12.20 -12.46
N TRP A 319 23.53 12.56 -11.26
CA TRP A 319 22.71 12.46 -10.06
C TRP A 319 21.50 13.41 -10.09
N VAL A 320 21.69 14.66 -10.53
CA VAL A 320 20.57 15.62 -10.69
C VAL A 320 19.56 15.10 -11.71
N GLY A 321 20.02 14.54 -12.84
CA GLY A 321 19.14 13.89 -13.82
C GLY A 321 18.32 12.76 -13.22
N TYR A 322 18.95 11.92 -12.38
CA TYR A 322 18.25 10.89 -11.62
C TYR A 322 17.21 11.46 -10.65
N GLN A 323 17.53 12.55 -9.92
CA GLN A 323 16.57 13.19 -9.01
C GLN A 323 15.38 13.81 -9.75
N VAL A 324 15.60 14.41 -10.93
CA VAL A 324 14.53 14.89 -11.80
C VAL A 324 13.65 13.72 -12.27
N TYR A 325 14.25 12.60 -12.67
CA TYR A 325 13.50 11.39 -12.99
C TYR A 325 12.64 10.92 -11.81
N LEU A 326 13.21 10.82 -10.60
CA LEU A 326 12.47 10.42 -9.41
C LEU A 326 11.31 11.37 -9.09
N LEU A 327 11.50 12.68 -9.29
CA LEU A 327 10.44 13.67 -9.14
C LEU A 327 9.23 13.34 -10.04
N PHE A 328 9.46 13.13 -11.34
CA PHE A 328 8.40 12.75 -12.28
C PHE A 328 7.78 11.40 -11.93
N ALA A 329 8.61 10.42 -11.56
CA ALA A 329 8.16 9.11 -11.12
C ALA A 329 7.21 9.20 -9.92
N MET A 330 7.54 10.02 -8.91
CA MET A 330 6.69 10.25 -7.74
C MET A 330 5.39 10.97 -8.09
N VAL A 331 5.40 11.92 -9.03
CA VAL A 331 4.15 12.55 -9.54
C VAL A 331 3.24 11.49 -10.14
N LEU A 332 3.78 10.66 -11.03
CA LEU A 332 3.02 9.61 -11.69
C LEU A 332 2.51 8.58 -10.68
N ALA A 333 3.31 8.21 -9.69
CA ALA A 333 2.86 7.32 -8.62
C ALA A 333 1.75 7.95 -7.78
N ARG A 334 1.87 9.22 -7.38
CA ARG A 334 0.89 9.90 -6.53
C ARG A 334 -0.48 9.99 -7.19
N PHE A 335 -0.53 10.39 -8.46
CA PHE A 335 -1.79 10.57 -9.19
C PHE A 335 -2.26 9.32 -9.93
N GLY A 336 -1.38 8.34 -10.15
CA GLY A 336 -1.69 7.06 -10.81
C GLY A 336 -2.15 5.94 -9.87
N GLY A 337 -2.45 6.25 -8.60
CA GLY A 337 -2.85 5.23 -7.61
C GLY A 337 -1.69 4.34 -7.12
N GLY A 338 -0.46 4.87 -7.15
CA GLY A 338 0.76 4.16 -6.77
C GLY A 338 0.82 3.71 -5.32
N GLU A 339 -0.09 4.17 -4.46
CA GLU A 339 -0.28 3.60 -3.12
C GLU A 339 -0.54 2.09 -3.16
N LEU A 340 -1.28 1.60 -4.16
CA LEU A 340 -1.79 0.22 -4.20
C LEU A 340 -0.97 -0.71 -5.11
N TRP A 341 0.00 -0.20 -5.87
CA TRP A 341 0.76 -1.01 -6.84
C TRP A 341 1.55 -2.16 -6.18
N GLY A 342 1.37 -3.37 -6.69
CA GLY A 342 2.05 -4.58 -6.21
C GLY A 342 1.60 -5.05 -4.83
N SER A 343 0.53 -4.47 -4.28
CA SER A 343 -0.03 -4.86 -2.99
C SER A 343 -0.80 -6.19 -3.06
N THR A 344 -0.89 -6.89 -1.94
CA THR A 344 -1.81 -8.03 -1.79
C THR A 344 -3.23 -7.62 -2.15
N GLU A 345 -3.65 -6.40 -1.81
CA GLU A 345 -4.97 -5.87 -2.11
C GLU A 345 -5.22 -5.72 -3.60
N GLU A 346 -4.24 -5.23 -4.36
CA GLU A 346 -4.34 -5.15 -5.82
C GLU A 346 -4.48 -6.56 -6.43
N ARG A 347 -3.74 -7.54 -5.91
CA ARG A 347 -3.83 -8.94 -6.38
C ARG A 347 -5.21 -9.53 -6.11
N VAL A 348 -5.74 -9.37 -4.90
CA VAL A 348 -7.07 -9.86 -4.52
C VAL A 348 -8.15 -9.15 -5.34
N ALA A 349 -8.05 -7.83 -5.50
CA ALA A 349 -8.97 -7.05 -6.31
C ALA A 349 -8.96 -7.49 -7.77
N ARG A 350 -7.78 -7.69 -8.37
CA ARG A 350 -7.63 -8.18 -9.75
C ARG A 350 -8.29 -9.55 -9.92
N ALA A 351 -8.07 -10.47 -8.99
CA ALA A 351 -8.71 -11.79 -9.02
C ALA A 351 -10.24 -11.69 -8.94
N LEU A 352 -10.77 -10.85 -8.04
CA LEU A 352 -12.21 -10.62 -7.90
C LEU A 352 -12.82 -10.01 -9.19
N LEU A 353 -12.17 -9.00 -9.77
CA LEU A 353 -12.58 -8.41 -11.04
C LEU A 353 -12.54 -9.40 -12.21
N GLU A 354 -11.56 -10.28 -12.26
CA GLU A 354 -11.47 -11.33 -13.28
C GLU A 354 -12.58 -12.36 -13.15
N THR A 355 -12.91 -12.78 -11.92
CA THR A 355 -14.05 -13.70 -11.67
C THR A 355 -15.38 -13.07 -12.08
N GLU A 356 -15.59 -11.79 -11.78
CA GLU A 356 -16.80 -11.06 -12.17
C GLU A 356 -16.91 -10.94 -13.71
N LYS A 357 -15.82 -10.55 -14.39
CA LYS A 357 -15.78 -10.40 -15.86
C LYS A 357 -16.13 -11.69 -16.59
N ARG A 358 -15.72 -12.85 -16.06
CA ARG A 358 -15.98 -14.15 -16.68
C ARG A 358 -17.41 -14.67 -16.45
N ARG A 359 -18.21 -14.01 -15.58
CA ARG A 359 -19.56 -14.44 -15.16
C ARG A 359 -19.65 -15.89 -14.69
N GLU A 360 -18.52 -16.50 -14.35
CA GLU A 360 -18.51 -17.82 -13.75
C GLU A 360 -18.86 -17.64 -12.27
N ASN A 361 -19.60 -18.57 -11.68
CA ASN A 361 -19.88 -18.58 -10.23
C ASN A 361 -18.62 -18.89 -9.39
N LYS A 362 -17.43 -18.53 -9.92
CA LYS A 362 -16.13 -18.76 -9.32
C LYS A 362 -15.93 -17.79 -8.17
N VAL A 363 -15.42 -18.37 -7.09
CA VAL A 363 -15.13 -17.70 -5.84
C VAL A 363 -13.63 -17.50 -5.76
N VAL A 364 -13.18 -16.33 -5.32
CA VAL A 364 -11.76 -16.12 -5.01
C VAL A 364 -11.48 -16.74 -3.65
N VAL A 365 -10.45 -17.59 -3.60
CA VAL A 365 -10.04 -18.28 -2.38
C VAL A 365 -8.89 -17.49 -1.76
N LEU A 366 -9.09 -17.02 -0.54
CA LEU A 366 -8.06 -16.36 0.26
C LEU A 366 -7.55 -17.36 1.28
N LYS A 367 -6.25 -17.31 1.56
CA LYS A 367 -5.59 -18.18 2.53
C LYS A 367 -4.76 -17.34 3.49
N ASN A 368 -4.90 -17.62 4.78
CA ASN A 368 -4.06 -17.02 5.81
C ASN A 368 -2.71 -17.77 5.92
N TRP A 369 -1.86 -17.42 6.87
CA TRP A 369 -0.55 -18.06 6.97
C TRP A 369 -0.61 -19.49 7.54
N THR A 370 -1.69 -19.86 8.24
CA THR A 370 -1.81 -21.11 9.02
C THR A 370 -2.25 -22.25 8.11
N GLY A 371 -2.90 -21.93 6.99
CA GLY A 371 -3.47 -22.95 6.13
C GLY A 371 -4.94 -22.71 5.80
N GLU A 372 -5.63 -21.96 6.65
CA GLU A 372 -7.07 -21.80 6.62
C GLU A 372 -7.50 -20.94 5.44
N MET A 373 -8.67 -21.29 4.90
CA MET A 373 -9.17 -20.76 3.64
C MET A 373 -10.56 -20.18 3.79
N MET A 374 -10.80 -19.10 3.06
CA MET A 374 -12.10 -18.43 2.98
C MET A 374 -12.42 -18.01 1.56
N GLY A 375 -13.70 -17.98 1.23
CA GLY A 375 -14.24 -17.59 -0.05
C GLY A 375 -14.63 -16.12 -0.05
N ALA A 376 -14.31 -15.45 -1.15
CA ALA A 376 -14.73 -14.09 -1.45
C ALA A 376 -15.46 -14.07 -2.80
N LYS A 377 -16.67 -13.50 -2.82
CA LYS A 377 -17.46 -13.31 -4.03
C LYS A 377 -17.84 -11.85 -4.17
N LEU A 378 -17.56 -11.27 -5.35
CA LEU A 378 -17.88 -9.89 -5.66
C LEU A 378 -19.08 -9.83 -6.61
N THR A 379 -19.98 -8.88 -6.39
CA THR A 379 -21.04 -8.50 -7.32
C THR A 379 -21.15 -6.98 -7.36
N ARG A 380 -20.94 -6.36 -8.51
CA ARG A 380 -21.06 -4.90 -8.66
C ARG A 380 -22.24 -4.52 -9.55
N THR A 381 -22.84 -3.38 -9.23
CA THR A 381 -23.91 -2.77 -10.02
C THR A 381 -23.60 -1.29 -10.24
N LEU A 382 -24.02 -0.74 -11.38
CA LEU A 382 -23.88 0.68 -11.71
C LEU A 382 -25.24 1.37 -11.65
N HIS A 383 -25.24 2.56 -11.07
CA HIS A 383 -26.44 3.38 -10.89
C HIS A 383 -26.19 4.81 -11.39
N GLY A 384 -27.23 5.41 -11.97
CA GLY A 384 -27.16 6.74 -12.58
C GLY A 384 -27.28 7.91 -11.61
N SER A 385 -27.64 7.64 -10.35
CA SER A 385 -27.81 8.66 -9.31
C SER A 385 -27.44 8.13 -7.93
N TYR A 386 -27.12 9.06 -7.01
CA TYR A 386 -26.75 8.73 -5.63
C TYR A 386 -27.91 8.11 -4.86
N SER A 387 -29.13 8.59 -5.11
CA SER A 387 -30.35 8.02 -4.52
C SER A 387 -30.57 6.58 -4.97
N ASP A 388 -30.33 6.27 -6.24
CA ASP A 388 -30.50 4.89 -6.76
C ASP A 388 -29.46 3.95 -6.16
N GLY A 389 -28.20 4.40 -6.08
CA GLY A 389 -27.14 3.66 -5.40
C GLY A 389 -27.49 3.38 -3.93
N LYS A 390 -27.96 4.39 -3.20
CA LYS A 390 -28.38 4.24 -1.80
C LYS A 390 -29.60 3.33 -1.65
N ALA A 391 -30.56 3.39 -2.57
CA ALA A 391 -31.71 2.48 -2.59
C ALA A 391 -31.27 1.03 -2.83
N GLN A 392 -30.28 0.81 -3.69
CA GLN A 392 -29.71 -0.52 -3.91
C GLN A 392 -28.96 -1.03 -2.67
N VAL A 393 -28.22 -0.18 -1.98
CA VAL A 393 -27.60 -0.52 -0.69
C VAL A 393 -28.66 -0.93 0.33
N ALA A 394 -29.74 -0.15 0.47
CA ALA A 394 -30.84 -0.50 1.38
C ALA A 394 -31.48 -1.85 1.02
N ARG A 395 -31.63 -2.18 -0.27
CA ARG A 395 -32.09 -3.51 -0.70
C ARG A 395 -31.11 -4.61 -0.31
N LEU A 396 -29.82 -4.41 -0.56
CA LEU A 396 -28.79 -5.39 -0.22
C LEU A 396 -28.68 -5.60 1.29
N VAL A 397 -28.90 -4.56 2.09
CA VAL A 397 -28.88 -4.63 3.55
C VAL A 397 -30.11 -5.36 4.10
N ASN A 398 -31.29 -5.11 3.54
CA ASN A 398 -32.56 -5.69 4.02
C ASN A 398 -32.89 -7.11 3.52
N GLN A 399 -32.10 -7.66 2.60
CA GLN A 399 -32.24 -9.04 2.09
C GLN A 399 -31.85 -10.11 3.11
#